data_AF-A0A0H4NXK7-F1
#
_entry.id   AF-A0A0H4NXK7-F1
#
_cell.length_a   1.000
_cell.length_b   1.000
_cell.length_c   1.000
_cell.angle_alpha   90.00
_cell.angle_beta   90.00
_cell.angle_gamma   90.00
#
_symmetry.space_group_name_H-M   'P 1'
#
loop_
_entity.id
_entity.type
_entity.pdbx_description
1 polymer ?
#
loop_
_entity_poly.entity_id
_entity_poly.type
_entity_poly.pdbx_seq_one_letter_code
_entity_poly.pdbx_strand_id
1 'polypeptide(L)'
;MNGTTGKTGLVAERSGAISPRDYKSKELVWDSLAATRSKPRRVLPEGDVVGHLYPPAKAALLTHPLMKNLPPETLRLFFIHSAYKFMGDIAIFETETVNEVAMKIANGHTPITFPDDIRHDALTVIIDEAYHAYVARDFMRQIEQRTGVKPLPLGTETDLSRAMAFGKHRLPETLHGLWEIIAVCIGENTLTKDLLNLTGEKSFNEVLHQVMEDHVRDEGRHAVLFMNVLKLVWSEMEESARLAIGQLLPEFIREYLSPKMMAEYERVVLEQLGLAAEHIERILSETYSEPPLEDFRARYPLSGYLVYVLMQCDVLSHAPTREAFRRFKLLAH
;
A
#
# COMPACT_ATOMS: atom_id res chain seq x y z
N MET A 1 -48.51 45.59 -5.41
CA MET A 1 -47.93 45.15 -4.12
C MET A 1 -47.06 43.94 -4.42
N ASN A 2 -45.78 44.17 -4.71
CA ASN A 2 -44.79 43.12 -4.92
C ASN A 2 -43.85 43.14 -3.71
N GLY A 3 -43.83 42.04 -2.97
CA GLY A 3 -42.88 41.81 -1.89
C GLY A 3 -42.49 40.34 -1.87
N THR A 4 -41.20 40.05 -2.04
CA THR A 4 -40.46 38.92 -1.46
C THR A 4 -38.99 39.06 -1.90
N THR A 5 -38.22 39.88 -1.18
CA THR A 5 -37.21 39.46 -0.19
C THR A 5 -36.10 38.56 -0.76
N GLY A 6 -34.96 39.20 -1.05
CA GLY A 6 -33.72 38.54 -1.41
C GLY A 6 -33.17 37.71 -0.25
N LYS A 7 -32.77 36.48 -0.57
CA LYS A 7 -31.89 35.68 0.27
C LYS A 7 -30.47 35.84 -0.27
N THR A 8 -29.70 36.71 0.37
CA THR A 8 -28.24 36.71 0.30
C THR A 8 -27.74 35.35 0.77
N GLY A 9 -27.07 34.62 -0.10
CA GLY A 9 -26.43 33.35 0.22
C GLY A 9 -25.35 33.57 1.26
N LEU A 10 -25.52 32.96 2.43
CA LEU A 10 -24.39 32.68 3.32
C LEU A 10 -23.49 31.69 2.58
N VAL A 11 -22.34 32.17 2.13
CA VAL A 11 -21.18 31.31 1.89
C VAL A 11 -20.80 30.78 3.26
N ALA A 12 -21.09 29.50 3.51
CA ALA A 12 -20.60 28.83 4.69
C ALA A 12 -19.06 28.80 4.59
N GLU A 13 -18.39 29.57 5.44
CA GLU A 13 -16.97 29.42 5.69
C GLU A 13 -16.70 27.95 6.05
N ARG A 14 -15.88 27.28 5.25
CA ARG A 14 -15.32 25.99 5.65
C ARG A 14 -14.56 26.24 6.94
N SER A 15 -15.02 25.63 8.03
CA SER A 15 -14.32 25.58 9.31
C SER A 15 -12.82 25.38 9.09
N GLY A 16 -12.00 26.28 9.64
CA GLY A 16 -10.55 26.35 9.37
C GLY A 16 -9.88 24.98 9.43
N ALA A 17 -9.48 24.46 8.26
CA ALA A 17 -8.61 23.32 8.20
C ALA A 17 -7.27 23.73 8.84
N ILE A 18 -6.84 22.98 9.86
CA ILE A 18 -5.51 23.16 10.47
C ILE A 18 -4.48 23.03 9.36
N SER A 19 -3.58 24.02 9.24
CA SER A 19 -2.52 23.98 8.25
C SER A 19 -1.68 22.71 8.45
N PRO A 20 -1.24 22.00 7.39
CA PRO A 20 -0.30 20.89 7.54
C PRO A 20 0.99 21.30 8.27
N ARG A 21 1.35 22.59 8.26
CA ARG A 21 2.47 23.13 9.03
C ARG A 21 2.22 23.23 10.54
N ASP A 22 0.97 23.24 10.97
CA ASP A 22 0.56 23.25 12.37
C ASP A 22 0.39 21.82 12.92
N TYR A 23 0.90 20.80 12.21
CA TYR A 23 0.90 19.41 12.67
C TYR A 23 1.51 19.32 14.07
N LYS A 24 0.83 18.57 14.94
CA LYS A 24 1.30 18.27 16.30
C LYS A 24 1.57 16.80 16.44
N SER A 25 2.78 16.52 16.93
CA SER A 25 3.26 15.17 17.18
C SER A 25 2.25 14.36 17.98
N LYS A 26 2.16 13.08 17.62
CA LYS A 26 1.35 12.07 18.29
C LYS A 26 2.20 11.15 19.16
N GLU A 27 3.41 11.56 19.53
CA GLU A 27 4.37 10.78 20.33
C GLU A 27 3.73 10.13 21.56
N LEU A 28 2.95 10.85 22.38
CA LEU A 28 2.32 10.27 23.58
C LEU A 28 1.33 9.14 23.24
N VAL A 29 0.64 9.26 22.11
CA VAL A 29 -0.27 8.22 21.60
C VAL A 29 0.54 7.05 21.07
N TRP A 30 1.62 7.30 20.32
CA TRP A 30 2.53 6.28 19.82
C TRP A 30 3.16 5.50 20.98
N ASP A 31 3.75 6.18 21.97
CA ASP A 31 4.42 5.57 23.12
C ASP A 31 3.48 4.61 23.85
N SER A 32 2.21 4.98 24.02
CA SER A 32 1.23 4.14 24.70
C SER A 32 0.66 2.99 23.85
N LEU A 33 0.53 3.16 22.54
CA LEU A 33 -0.28 2.25 21.70
C LEU A 33 0.49 1.47 20.64
N ALA A 34 1.72 1.85 20.28
CA ALA A 34 2.49 1.21 19.23
C ALA A 34 2.62 -0.30 19.45
N ALA A 35 2.52 -1.10 18.38
CA ALA A 35 2.57 -2.54 18.49
C ALA A 35 3.90 -3.02 19.08
N THR A 36 5.00 -2.37 18.68
CA THR A 36 6.34 -2.64 19.20
C THR A 36 6.48 -2.45 20.72
N ARG A 37 5.58 -1.70 21.36
CA ARG A 37 5.61 -1.41 22.81
C ARG A 37 4.52 -2.14 23.58
N SER A 38 3.37 -2.35 22.95
CA SER A 38 2.14 -2.78 23.63
C SER A 38 1.72 -4.22 23.32
N LYS A 39 2.29 -4.86 22.29
CA LYS A 39 1.86 -6.17 21.82
C LYS A 39 2.88 -7.26 22.13
N PRO A 40 2.43 -8.45 22.56
CA PRO A 40 3.32 -9.59 22.68
C PRO A 40 3.71 -10.08 21.29
N ARG A 41 4.83 -10.77 21.20
CA ARG A 41 5.21 -11.53 20.00
C ARG A 41 4.07 -12.51 19.63
N ARG A 42 3.65 -12.50 18.37
CA ARG A 42 2.67 -13.43 17.82
C ARG A 42 3.34 -14.75 17.45
N VAL A 43 2.82 -15.88 17.95
CA VAL A 43 3.44 -17.21 17.81
C VAL A 43 2.43 -18.22 17.31
N LEU A 44 2.75 -18.89 16.18
CA LEU A 44 2.01 -20.04 15.68
C LEU A 44 2.01 -21.17 16.71
N PRO A 45 0.84 -21.72 17.09
CA PRO A 45 0.76 -22.84 18.01
C PRO A 45 1.62 -24.03 17.57
N GLU A 46 2.01 -24.88 18.52
CA GLU A 46 2.62 -26.17 18.19
C GLU A 46 1.61 -27.11 17.52
N GLY A 47 2.11 -28.02 16.69
CA GLY A 47 1.29 -28.94 15.90
C GLY A 47 0.95 -28.41 14.50
N ASP A 48 -0.10 -28.98 13.92
CA ASP A 48 -0.54 -28.65 12.57
C ASP A 48 -1.04 -27.21 12.48
N VAL A 49 -0.68 -26.53 11.40
CA VAL A 49 -1.17 -25.18 11.12
C VAL A 49 -2.66 -25.25 10.76
N VAL A 50 -3.50 -24.63 11.58
CA VAL A 50 -4.94 -24.54 11.35
C VAL A 50 -5.29 -23.23 10.64
N GLY A 51 -6.16 -23.29 9.63
CA GLY A 51 -6.61 -22.14 8.85
C GLY A 51 -5.64 -21.73 7.74
N HIS A 52 -6.02 -20.73 6.96
CA HIS A 52 -5.21 -20.26 5.82
C HIS A 52 -4.12 -19.28 6.29
N LEU A 53 -2.86 -19.58 5.94
CA LEU A 53 -1.71 -18.70 6.17
C LEU A 53 -1.59 -17.56 5.16
N TYR A 54 -2.49 -17.51 4.17
CA TYR A 54 -2.61 -16.45 3.19
C TYR A 54 -4.09 -16.22 2.88
N PRO A 55 -4.56 -14.96 2.75
CA PRO A 55 -5.96 -14.66 2.49
C PRO A 55 -6.46 -15.29 1.18
N PRO A 56 -7.44 -16.23 1.21
CA PRO A 56 -7.96 -16.83 -0.01
C PRO A 56 -8.57 -15.81 -0.98
N ALA A 57 -9.14 -14.71 -0.47
CA ALA A 57 -9.68 -13.63 -1.29
C ALA A 57 -8.59 -12.88 -2.10
N LYS A 58 -7.34 -12.88 -1.63
CA LYS A 58 -6.19 -12.32 -2.36
C LYS A 58 -5.52 -13.35 -3.31
N ALA A 59 -5.91 -14.62 -3.24
CA ALA A 59 -5.35 -15.68 -4.08
C ALA A 59 -6.08 -15.73 -5.44
N ALA A 60 -5.80 -14.75 -6.31
CA ALA A 60 -6.50 -14.58 -7.58
C ALA A 60 -6.51 -15.87 -8.44
N LEU A 61 -5.41 -16.63 -8.44
CA LEU A 61 -5.32 -17.90 -9.17
C LEU A 61 -6.35 -18.94 -8.74
N LEU A 62 -6.82 -18.91 -7.50
CA LEU A 62 -7.83 -19.88 -7.02
C LEU A 62 -9.21 -19.68 -7.67
N THR A 63 -9.41 -18.58 -8.40
CA THR A 63 -10.59 -18.40 -9.23
C THR A 63 -10.57 -19.28 -10.49
N HIS A 64 -9.37 -19.67 -10.96
CA HIS A 64 -9.17 -20.42 -12.20
C HIS A 64 -9.50 -21.92 -12.06
N PRO A 65 -10.21 -22.56 -13.01
CA PRO A 65 -10.62 -23.95 -12.91
C PRO A 65 -9.46 -24.95 -12.74
N LEU A 66 -8.34 -24.74 -13.42
CA LEU A 66 -7.16 -25.62 -13.29
C LEU A 66 -6.56 -25.59 -11.88
N MET A 67 -6.66 -24.47 -11.17
CA MET A 67 -6.18 -24.37 -9.78
C MET A 67 -7.14 -25.07 -8.82
N LYS A 68 -8.46 -24.89 -9.01
CA LYS A 68 -9.50 -25.52 -8.16
C LYS A 68 -9.45 -27.06 -8.18
N ASN A 69 -8.96 -27.64 -9.27
CA ASN A 69 -8.87 -29.09 -9.46
C ASN A 69 -7.55 -29.69 -8.97
N LEU A 70 -6.63 -28.88 -8.44
CA LEU A 70 -5.37 -29.39 -7.90
C LEU A 70 -5.61 -30.23 -6.63
N PRO A 71 -4.76 -31.24 -6.36
CA PRO A 71 -4.81 -31.99 -5.12
C PRO A 71 -4.70 -31.07 -3.89
N PRO A 72 -5.37 -31.40 -2.76
CA PRO A 72 -5.33 -30.57 -1.55
C PRO A 72 -3.92 -30.24 -1.05
N GLU A 73 -2.97 -31.19 -1.15
CA GLU A 73 -1.58 -30.96 -0.75
C GLU A 73 -0.85 -29.96 -1.66
N THR A 74 -1.13 -29.99 -2.97
CA THR A 74 -0.57 -29.00 -3.91
C THR A 74 -1.10 -27.61 -3.63
N LEU A 75 -2.40 -27.49 -3.32
CA LEU A 75 -3.01 -26.22 -2.91
C LEU A 75 -2.44 -25.72 -1.58
N ARG A 76 -2.20 -26.62 -0.62
CA ARG A 76 -1.55 -26.28 0.65
C ARG A 76 -0.16 -25.68 0.42
N LEU A 77 0.65 -26.27 -0.45
CA LEU A 77 1.98 -25.74 -0.80
C LEU A 77 1.88 -24.38 -1.51
N PHE A 78 0.92 -24.21 -2.42
CA PHE A 78 0.65 -22.90 -3.04
C PHE A 78 0.37 -21.82 -1.98
N PHE A 79 -0.53 -22.08 -1.04
CA PHE A 79 -0.87 -21.14 0.04
C PHE A 79 0.33 -20.81 0.94
N ILE A 80 1.20 -21.79 1.23
CA ILE A 80 2.43 -21.56 2.01
C ILE A 80 3.35 -20.59 1.25
N HIS A 81 3.54 -20.78 -0.05
CA HIS A 81 4.35 -19.88 -0.86
C HIS A 81 3.72 -18.49 -1.05
N SER A 82 2.39 -18.39 -1.13
CA SER A 82 1.69 -17.10 -1.12
C SER A 82 1.87 -16.37 0.22
N ALA A 83 1.85 -17.09 1.34
CA ALA A 83 2.11 -16.53 2.66
C ALA A 83 3.54 -15.97 2.77
N TYR A 84 4.53 -16.70 2.25
CA TYR A 84 5.91 -16.21 2.17
C TYR A 84 6.04 -14.95 1.32
N LYS A 85 5.37 -14.88 0.17
CA LYS A 85 5.36 -13.67 -0.67
C LYS A 85 4.75 -12.49 0.05
N PHE A 86 3.57 -12.67 0.63
CA PHE A 86 2.87 -11.62 1.33
C PHE A 86 3.68 -11.03 2.48
N MET A 87 4.25 -11.87 3.34
CA MET A 87 5.09 -11.41 4.46
C MET A 87 6.44 -10.86 3.99
N GLY A 88 7.03 -11.44 2.95
CA GLY A 88 8.27 -10.95 2.36
C GLY A 88 8.10 -9.55 1.78
N ASP A 89 7.00 -9.32 1.06
CA ASP A 89 6.66 -8.03 0.47
C ASP A 89 6.44 -6.96 1.53
N ILE A 90 5.70 -7.27 2.60
CA ILE A 90 5.58 -6.37 3.76
C ILE A 90 6.98 -6.02 4.27
N ALA A 91 7.82 -7.01 4.56
CA ALA A 91 9.14 -6.75 5.14
C ALA A 91 10.02 -5.86 4.25
N ILE A 92 10.01 -6.06 2.92
CA ILE A 92 10.77 -5.24 1.97
C ILE A 92 10.14 -3.84 1.83
N PHE A 93 8.81 -3.76 1.74
CA PHE A 93 8.07 -2.50 1.65
C PHE A 93 8.42 -1.58 2.82
N GLU A 94 8.33 -2.08 4.05
CA GLU A 94 8.59 -1.28 5.24
C GLU A 94 10.05 -0.82 5.33
N THR A 95 11.00 -1.74 5.11
CA THR A 95 12.42 -1.46 5.38
C THR A 95 13.14 -0.75 4.24
N GLU A 96 12.84 -1.11 3.00
CA GLU A 96 13.58 -0.65 1.82
C GLU A 96 12.81 0.44 1.06
N THR A 97 11.57 0.77 1.45
CA THR A 97 10.78 1.83 0.80
C THR A 97 10.30 2.90 1.79
N VAL A 98 9.50 2.50 2.79
CA VAL A 98 8.91 3.47 3.74
C VAL A 98 9.99 4.07 4.63
N ASN A 99 10.82 3.23 5.24
CA ASN A 99 11.91 3.67 6.11
C ASN A 99 12.92 4.56 5.41
N GLU A 100 13.25 4.32 4.15
CA GLU A 100 14.18 5.19 3.42
C GLU A 100 13.65 6.63 3.33
N VAL A 101 12.36 6.79 3.02
CA VAL A 101 11.72 8.11 2.94
C VAL A 101 11.53 8.73 4.32
N ALA A 102 11.10 7.95 5.30
CA ALA A 102 10.93 8.43 6.68
C ALA A 102 12.27 8.92 7.27
N MET A 103 13.38 8.21 7.00
CA MET A 103 14.73 8.63 7.40
C MET A 103 15.16 9.95 6.74
N LYS A 104 14.80 10.17 5.46
CA LYS A 104 15.06 11.44 4.78
C LYS A 104 14.26 12.57 5.44
N ILE A 105 12.98 12.35 5.73
CA ILE A 105 12.10 13.33 6.40
C ILE A 105 12.65 13.68 7.79
N ALA A 106 12.92 12.68 8.64
CA ALA A 106 13.41 12.89 10.00
C ALA A 106 14.70 13.73 10.04
N ASN A 107 15.64 13.41 9.14
CA ASN A 107 16.92 14.12 9.07
C ASN A 107 16.87 15.44 8.30
N GLY A 108 15.73 15.81 7.69
CA GLY A 108 15.62 17.02 6.87
C GLY A 108 16.39 16.93 5.54
N HIS A 109 16.64 15.72 5.04
CA HIS A 109 17.29 15.45 3.75
C HIS A 109 16.25 15.35 2.61
N THR A 110 15.32 16.30 2.57
CA THR A 110 14.20 16.33 1.61
C THR A 110 14.20 17.63 0.80
N PRO A 111 13.59 17.66 -0.39
CA PRO A 111 13.52 18.87 -1.22
C PRO A 111 12.74 20.03 -0.58
N ILE A 112 11.92 19.75 0.44
CA ILE A 112 11.20 20.74 1.24
C ILE A 112 11.54 20.58 2.71
N THR A 113 11.27 21.61 3.52
CA THR A 113 11.48 21.58 4.97
C THR A 113 10.19 21.19 5.68
N PHE A 114 10.23 20.10 6.46
CA PHE A 114 9.12 19.67 7.30
C PHE A 114 9.16 20.32 8.70
N PRO A 115 7.99 20.62 9.32
CA PRO A 115 7.92 20.98 10.73
C PRO A 115 8.58 19.95 11.63
N ASP A 116 9.18 20.39 12.74
CA ASP A 116 9.88 19.49 13.67
C ASP A 116 8.98 18.38 14.23
N ASP A 117 7.70 18.66 14.46
CA ASP A 117 6.72 17.66 14.91
C ASP A 117 6.52 16.52 13.86
N ILE A 118 6.56 16.82 12.55
CA ILE A 118 6.50 15.79 11.49
C ILE A 118 7.81 15.01 11.44
N ARG A 119 8.95 15.69 11.57
CA ARG A 119 10.28 15.05 11.56
C ARG A 119 10.45 14.11 12.75
N HIS A 120 9.89 14.50 13.90
CA HIS A 120 9.87 13.67 15.09
C HIS A 120 8.99 12.42 14.89
N ASP A 121 7.76 12.56 14.40
CA ASP A 121 6.88 11.41 14.16
C ASP A 121 7.36 10.52 13.01
N ALA A 122 8.17 11.02 12.09
CA ALA A 122 8.86 10.18 11.11
C ALA A 122 9.82 9.17 11.80
N LEU A 123 10.42 9.51 12.94
CA LEU A 123 11.22 8.55 13.73
C LEU A 123 10.35 7.44 14.32
N THR A 124 9.11 7.74 14.71
CA THR A 124 8.20 6.72 15.22
C THR A 124 7.77 5.74 14.13
N VAL A 125 7.54 6.24 12.91
CA VAL A 125 7.31 5.40 11.71
C VAL A 125 8.49 4.45 11.50
N ILE A 126 9.73 4.95 11.57
CA ILE A 126 10.92 4.11 11.37
C ILE A 126 10.98 2.92 12.33
N ILE A 127 10.59 3.16 13.59
CA ILE A 127 10.56 2.12 14.62
C ILE A 127 9.44 1.12 14.32
N ASP A 128 8.23 1.60 14.02
CA ASP A 128 7.07 0.76 13.74
C ASP A 128 7.31 -0.11 12.49
N GLU A 129 7.81 0.45 11.39
CA GLU A 129 8.14 -0.26 10.14
C GLU A 129 9.26 -1.29 10.30
N ALA A 130 10.31 -0.98 11.06
CA ALA A 130 11.33 -1.97 11.38
C ALA A 130 10.73 -3.13 12.21
N TYR A 131 9.80 -2.83 13.11
CA TYR A 131 9.09 -3.85 13.90
C TYR A 131 8.12 -4.68 13.04
N HIS A 132 7.35 -4.07 12.14
CA HIS A 132 6.47 -4.77 11.21
C HIS A 132 7.25 -5.74 10.31
N ALA A 133 8.38 -5.30 9.75
CA ALA A 133 9.27 -6.16 8.98
C ALA A 133 9.88 -7.29 9.83
N TYR A 134 10.23 -7.02 11.09
CA TYR A 134 10.66 -8.06 12.02
C TYR A 134 9.57 -9.11 12.25
N VAL A 135 8.33 -8.68 12.52
CA VAL A 135 7.18 -9.57 12.75
C VAL A 135 6.90 -10.41 11.50
N ALA A 136 6.91 -9.81 10.31
CA ALA A 136 6.69 -10.52 9.06
C ALA A 136 7.77 -11.60 8.82
N ARG A 137 9.06 -11.27 9.00
CA ARG A 137 10.17 -12.21 8.87
C ARG A 137 10.13 -13.29 9.96
N ASP A 138 9.74 -12.95 11.19
CA ASP A 138 9.55 -13.92 12.26
C ASP A 138 8.42 -14.89 11.94
N PHE A 139 7.28 -14.40 11.44
CA PHE A 139 6.17 -15.25 11.02
C PHE A 139 6.59 -16.23 9.91
N MET A 140 7.36 -15.77 8.91
CA MET A 140 7.92 -16.66 7.89
C MET A 140 8.79 -17.77 8.49
N ARG A 141 9.67 -17.44 9.44
CA ARG A 141 10.50 -18.45 10.14
C ARG A 141 9.63 -19.47 10.87
N GLN A 142 8.53 -19.02 11.47
CA GLN A 142 7.59 -19.91 12.14
C GLN A 142 6.86 -20.82 11.12
N ILE A 143 6.48 -20.31 9.94
CA ILE A 143 5.92 -21.15 8.85
C ILE A 143 6.91 -22.25 8.47
N GLU A 144 8.18 -21.93 8.26
CA GLU A 144 9.20 -22.92 7.89
C GLU A 144 9.34 -23.99 8.97
N GLN A 145 9.42 -23.56 10.25
CA GLN A 145 9.51 -24.47 11.38
C GLN A 145 8.30 -25.39 11.53
N ARG A 146 7.09 -24.90 11.22
CA ARG A 146 5.84 -25.67 11.37
C ARG A 146 5.55 -26.57 10.18
N THR A 147 5.98 -26.18 8.99
CA THR A 147 5.59 -26.87 7.75
C THR A 147 6.74 -27.67 7.13
N GLY A 148 7.99 -27.37 7.48
CA GLY A 148 9.19 -27.91 6.83
C GLY A 148 9.42 -27.35 5.41
N VAL A 149 8.57 -26.46 4.93
CA VAL A 149 8.65 -25.89 3.57
C VAL A 149 9.45 -24.60 3.61
N LYS A 150 10.51 -24.53 2.79
CA LYS A 150 11.35 -23.32 2.68
C LYS A 150 10.75 -22.31 1.69
N PRO A 151 10.98 -21.00 1.89
CA PRO A 151 10.54 -20.00 0.93
C PRO A 151 11.28 -20.16 -0.41
N LEU A 152 10.57 -19.87 -1.50
CA LEU A 152 11.17 -19.63 -2.81
C LEU A 152 11.81 -18.22 -2.83
N PRO A 153 12.68 -17.91 -3.81
CA PRO A 153 13.23 -16.56 -3.95
C PRO A 153 12.11 -15.51 -4.08
N LEU A 154 12.09 -14.53 -3.17
CA LEU A 154 11.02 -13.52 -3.06
C LEU A 154 11.27 -12.27 -3.91
N GLY A 155 12.52 -12.06 -4.34
CA GLY A 155 12.95 -10.80 -4.96
C GLY A 155 13.38 -9.76 -3.94
N THR A 156 13.76 -8.58 -4.43
CA THR A 156 14.21 -7.42 -3.63
C THR A 156 13.38 -6.17 -3.88
N GLU A 157 12.34 -6.28 -4.71
CA GLU A 157 11.47 -5.18 -5.12
C GLU A 157 10.05 -5.46 -4.66
N THR A 158 9.31 -4.39 -4.41
CA THR A 158 7.85 -4.37 -4.23
C THR A 158 7.17 -3.67 -5.40
N ASP A 159 5.86 -3.85 -5.55
CA ASP A 159 5.07 -3.14 -6.56
C ASP A 159 5.25 -1.61 -6.45
N LEU A 160 5.35 -1.08 -5.23
CA LEU A 160 5.61 0.34 -5.01
C LEU A 160 7.00 0.75 -5.48
N SER A 161 8.05 0.01 -5.12
CA SER A 161 9.43 0.34 -5.52
C SER A 161 9.59 0.33 -7.05
N ARG A 162 8.92 -0.62 -7.75
CA ARG A 162 8.91 -0.71 -9.21
C ARG A 162 8.15 0.47 -9.83
N ALA A 163 6.99 0.84 -9.28
CA ALA A 163 6.22 2.00 -9.71
C ALA A 163 6.95 3.33 -9.43
N MET A 164 7.71 3.41 -8.34
CA MET A 164 8.59 4.54 -8.03
C MET A 164 9.69 4.68 -9.08
N ALA A 165 10.38 3.59 -9.43
CA ALA A 165 11.40 3.56 -10.46
C ALA A 165 10.83 3.97 -11.84
N PHE A 166 9.64 3.47 -12.19
CA PHE A 166 8.90 3.89 -13.38
C PHE A 166 8.75 5.40 -13.47
N GLY A 167 8.42 6.06 -12.35
CA GLY A 167 8.27 7.52 -12.33
C GLY A 167 9.59 8.28 -12.38
N LYS A 168 10.64 7.79 -11.68
CA LYS A 168 11.98 8.39 -11.77
C LYS A 168 12.53 8.39 -13.20
N HIS A 169 12.22 7.37 -14.01
CA HIS A 169 12.62 7.33 -15.42
C HIS A 169 11.92 8.38 -16.30
N ARG A 170 10.80 8.95 -15.85
CA ARG A 170 9.96 9.91 -16.62
C ARG A 170 10.06 11.33 -16.10
N LEU A 171 10.53 11.50 -14.87
CA LEU A 171 10.69 12.79 -14.22
C LEU A 171 12.15 13.25 -14.27
N PRO A 172 12.40 14.56 -14.38
CA PRO A 172 13.73 15.12 -14.14
C PRO A 172 14.28 14.70 -12.78
N GLU A 173 15.60 14.49 -12.70
CA GLU A 173 16.30 14.08 -11.46
C GLU A 173 16.01 15.03 -10.28
N THR A 174 15.83 16.33 -10.57
CA THR A 174 15.47 17.35 -9.58
C THR A 174 14.13 17.10 -8.89
N LEU A 175 13.23 16.29 -9.47
CA LEU A 175 11.94 15.94 -8.89
C LEU A 175 11.93 14.59 -8.17
N HIS A 176 13.02 13.82 -8.22
CA HIS A 176 13.03 12.45 -7.68
C HIS A 176 12.74 12.40 -6.18
N GLY A 177 13.29 13.32 -5.38
CA GLY A 177 13.00 13.35 -3.95
C GLY A 177 11.53 13.67 -3.62
N LEU A 178 10.90 14.58 -4.37
CA LEU A 178 9.46 14.88 -4.22
C LEU A 178 8.61 13.68 -4.63
N TRP A 179 9.01 13.03 -5.72
CA TRP A 179 8.34 11.85 -6.25
C TRP A 179 8.36 10.67 -5.26
N GLU A 180 9.51 10.39 -4.66
CA GLU A 180 9.64 9.34 -3.64
C GLU A 180 8.70 9.57 -2.46
N ILE A 181 8.65 10.80 -1.94
CA ILE A 181 7.77 11.14 -0.81
C ILE A 181 6.30 10.94 -1.20
N ILE A 182 5.89 11.44 -2.36
CA ILE A 182 4.50 11.30 -2.84
C ILE A 182 4.13 9.82 -3.04
N ALA A 183 5.03 9.02 -3.61
CA ALA A 183 4.82 7.60 -3.82
C ALA A 183 4.67 6.85 -2.49
N VAL A 184 5.51 7.12 -1.49
CA VAL A 184 5.36 6.54 -0.14
C VAL A 184 4.06 6.99 0.51
N CYS A 185 3.67 8.26 0.42
CA CYS A 185 2.37 8.70 0.96
C CYS A 185 1.19 7.92 0.36
N ILE A 186 1.26 7.61 -0.94
CA ILE A 186 0.26 6.80 -1.64
C ILE A 186 0.33 5.33 -1.20
N GLY A 187 1.54 4.78 -1.10
CA GLY A 187 1.81 3.41 -0.66
C GLY A 187 1.26 3.13 0.73
N GLU A 188 1.63 3.94 1.70
CA GLU A 188 1.23 3.84 3.10
C GLU A 188 -0.29 3.82 3.27
N ASN A 189 -0.96 4.76 2.61
CA ASN A 189 -2.42 4.80 2.64
C ASN A 189 -3.03 3.55 1.96
N THR A 190 -2.42 3.04 0.89
CA THR A 190 -2.87 1.82 0.22
C THR A 190 -2.72 0.60 1.12
N LEU A 191 -1.55 0.42 1.73
CA LEU A 191 -1.27 -0.68 2.63
C LEU A 191 -2.22 -0.66 3.83
N THR A 192 -2.37 0.51 4.46
CA THR A 192 -3.34 0.70 5.56
C THR A 192 -4.73 0.22 5.16
N LYS A 193 -5.21 0.63 3.97
CA LYS A 193 -6.54 0.27 3.49
C LYS A 193 -6.66 -1.22 3.16
N ASP A 194 -5.64 -1.80 2.57
CA ASP A 194 -5.59 -3.22 2.22
C ASP A 194 -5.60 -4.10 3.47
N LEU A 195 -4.74 -3.80 4.46
CA LEU A 195 -4.72 -4.49 5.76
C LEU A 195 -6.04 -4.34 6.52
N LEU A 196 -6.65 -3.15 6.49
CA LEU A 196 -7.95 -2.93 7.10
C LEU A 196 -9.03 -3.84 6.49
N ASN A 197 -9.03 -4.00 5.16
CA ASN A 197 -9.97 -4.91 4.51
C ASN A 197 -9.74 -6.36 4.95
N LEU A 198 -8.47 -6.75 5.15
CA LEU A 198 -8.12 -8.09 5.62
C LEU A 198 -8.58 -8.36 7.05
N THR A 199 -8.50 -7.41 7.97
CA THR A 199 -8.99 -7.63 9.35
C THR A 199 -10.47 -8.01 9.44
N GLY A 200 -11.28 -7.68 8.43
CA GLY A 200 -12.68 -8.11 8.33
C GLY A 200 -12.90 -9.56 7.88
N GLU A 201 -11.87 -10.24 7.35
CA GLU A 201 -11.97 -11.61 6.85
C GLU A 201 -11.76 -12.63 7.99
N LYS A 202 -12.70 -13.58 8.11
CA LYS A 202 -12.68 -14.60 9.18
C LYS A 202 -12.05 -15.93 8.75
N SER A 203 -11.51 -16.01 7.54
CA SER A 203 -10.97 -17.25 6.94
C SER A 203 -9.51 -17.53 7.33
N PHE A 204 -8.89 -16.64 8.09
CA PHE A 204 -7.46 -16.69 8.37
C PHE A 204 -7.10 -17.67 9.49
N ASN A 205 -5.84 -18.10 9.46
CA ASN A 205 -5.17 -18.52 10.68
C ASN A 205 -5.27 -17.40 11.74
N GLU A 206 -5.60 -17.76 12.98
CA GLU A 206 -5.83 -16.80 14.06
C GLU A 206 -4.60 -15.91 14.33
N VAL A 207 -3.40 -16.48 14.27
CA VAL A 207 -2.16 -15.73 14.51
C VAL A 207 -1.89 -14.75 13.38
N LEU A 208 -2.12 -15.15 12.12
CA LEU A 208 -2.05 -14.24 10.98
C LEU A 208 -3.02 -13.07 11.16
N HIS A 209 -4.27 -13.35 11.56
CA HIS A 209 -5.27 -12.31 11.81
C HIS A 209 -4.78 -11.33 12.88
N GLN A 210 -4.23 -11.82 14.00
CA GLN A 210 -3.65 -10.98 15.05
C GLN A 210 -2.45 -10.15 14.57
N VAL A 211 -1.58 -10.71 13.71
CA VAL A 211 -0.45 -9.98 13.11
C VAL A 211 -0.97 -8.81 12.27
N MET A 212 -1.98 -9.04 11.43
CA MET A 212 -2.60 -7.99 10.61
C MET A 212 -3.33 -6.93 11.45
N GLU A 213 -4.01 -7.33 12.53
CA GLU A 213 -4.69 -6.41 13.45
C GLU A 213 -3.74 -5.50 14.22
N ASP A 214 -2.58 -6.04 14.62
CA ASP A 214 -1.55 -5.24 15.28
C ASP A 214 -0.91 -4.26 14.29
N HIS A 215 -0.57 -4.72 13.08
CA HIS A 215 0.01 -3.89 12.02
C HIS A 215 -0.93 -2.74 11.62
N VAL A 216 -2.19 -3.03 11.27
CA VAL A 216 -3.12 -1.99 10.77
C VAL A 216 -3.42 -0.90 11.81
N ARG A 217 -3.25 -1.19 13.09
CA ARG A 217 -3.43 -0.20 14.17
C ARG A 217 -2.36 0.88 14.12
N ASP A 218 -1.15 0.52 13.73
CA ASP A 218 -0.01 1.41 13.59
C ASP A 218 -0.13 2.16 12.26
N GLU A 219 -0.45 1.45 11.19
CA GLU A 219 -0.74 2.02 9.86
C GLU A 219 -1.84 3.09 9.88
N GLY A 220 -2.86 2.94 10.73
CA GLY A 220 -3.87 3.99 10.89
C GLY A 220 -3.30 5.34 11.32
N ARG A 221 -2.21 5.36 12.09
CA ARG A 221 -1.48 6.59 12.47
C ARG A 221 -0.57 7.05 11.33
N HIS A 222 0.10 6.12 10.64
CA HIS A 222 1.00 6.42 9.52
C HIS A 222 0.23 7.06 8.37
N ALA A 223 -0.92 6.50 7.99
CA ALA A 223 -1.82 7.09 6.99
C ALA A 223 -2.15 8.56 7.29
N VAL A 224 -2.46 8.88 8.56
CA VAL A 224 -2.75 10.27 8.97
C VAL A 224 -1.51 11.16 8.85
N LEU A 225 -0.33 10.70 9.28
CA LEU A 225 0.92 11.44 9.12
C LEU A 225 1.20 11.70 7.63
N PHE A 226 1.18 10.66 6.81
CA PHE A 226 1.50 10.74 5.39
C PHE A 226 0.46 11.51 4.57
N MET A 227 -0.81 11.58 4.99
CA MET A 227 -1.78 12.54 4.42
C MET A 227 -1.38 13.99 4.71
N ASN A 228 -0.86 14.30 5.91
CA ASN A 228 -0.36 15.65 6.22
C ASN A 228 0.92 15.97 5.44
N VAL A 229 1.85 15.00 5.34
CA VAL A 229 3.06 15.10 4.51
C VAL A 229 2.67 15.38 3.05
N LEU A 230 1.75 14.60 2.48
CA LEU A 230 1.30 14.78 1.09
C LEU A 230 0.68 16.17 0.86
N LYS A 231 -0.20 16.62 1.76
CA LYS A 231 -0.77 17.98 1.69
C LYS A 231 0.30 19.05 1.68
N LEU A 232 1.27 18.95 2.60
CA LEU A 232 2.35 19.91 2.72
C LEU A 232 3.20 19.93 1.45
N VAL A 233 3.68 18.75 1.03
CA VAL A 233 4.49 18.58 -0.18
C VAL A 233 3.78 19.18 -1.39
N TRP A 234 2.53 18.80 -1.62
CA TRP A 234 1.78 19.29 -2.76
C TRP A 234 1.59 20.81 -2.74
N SER A 235 1.32 21.38 -1.57
CA SER A 235 1.11 22.84 -1.41
C SER A 235 2.39 23.67 -1.61
N GLU A 236 3.55 23.12 -1.26
CA GLU A 236 4.84 23.82 -1.37
C GLU A 236 5.51 23.65 -2.74
N MET A 237 5.07 22.66 -3.52
CA MET A 237 5.61 22.44 -4.86
C MET A 237 5.33 23.61 -5.80
N GLU A 238 6.36 23.99 -6.56
CA GLU A 238 6.21 24.89 -7.71
C GLU A 238 5.25 24.32 -8.75
N GLU A 239 4.65 25.22 -9.53
CA GLU A 239 3.67 24.86 -10.56
C GLU A 239 4.25 23.88 -11.61
N SER A 240 5.50 24.07 -12.02
CA SER A 240 6.20 23.18 -12.95
C SER A 240 6.31 21.74 -12.42
N ALA A 241 6.63 21.58 -11.13
CA ALA A 241 6.69 20.29 -10.47
C ALA A 241 5.29 19.67 -10.32
N ARG A 242 4.27 20.46 -9.95
CA ARG A 242 2.87 19.99 -9.86
C ARG A 242 2.33 19.55 -11.22
N LEU A 243 2.71 20.23 -12.30
CA LEU A 243 2.38 19.82 -13.66
C LEU A 243 3.02 18.48 -14.02
N ALA A 244 4.34 18.34 -13.83
CA ALA A 244 5.07 17.14 -14.19
C ALA A 244 4.60 15.91 -13.39
N ILE A 245 4.57 16.01 -12.06
CA ILE A 245 4.14 14.91 -11.19
C ILE A 245 2.64 14.64 -11.36
N GLY A 246 1.82 15.68 -11.41
CA GLY A 246 0.37 15.56 -11.55
C GLY A 246 -0.08 14.84 -12.83
N GLN A 247 0.63 15.04 -13.93
CA GLN A 247 0.36 14.34 -15.19
C GLN A 247 0.71 12.84 -15.12
N LEU A 248 1.72 12.47 -14.33
CA LEU A 248 2.22 11.11 -14.20
C LEU A 248 1.46 10.24 -13.19
N LEU A 249 0.85 10.86 -12.17
CA LEU A 249 0.17 10.14 -11.09
C LEU A 249 -0.84 9.06 -11.54
N PRO A 250 -1.69 9.28 -12.57
CA PRO A 250 -2.60 8.23 -13.04
C PRO A 250 -1.89 6.99 -13.57
N GLU A 251 -0.80 7.16 -14.32
CA GLU A 251 0.00 6.04 -14.84
C GLU A 251 0.70 5.31 -13.69
N PHE A 252 1.24 6.05 -12.73
CA PHE A 252 1.83 5.47 -11.53
C PHE A 252 0.84 4.60 -10.75
N ILE A 253 -0.41 5.06 -10.55
CA ILE A 253 -1.44 4.24 -9.88
C ILE A 253 -1.70 2.94 -10.65
N ARG A 254 -1.66 2.98 -11.98
CA ARG A 254 -1.83 1.77 -12.81
C ARG A 254 -0.66 0.81 -12.69
N GLU A 255 0.57 1.30 -12.73
CA GLU A 255 1.75 0.46 -12.54
C GLU A 255 1.82 -0.10 -11.12
N TYR A 256 1.51 0.72 -10.11
CA TYR A 256 1.54 0.30 -8.71
C TYR A 256 0.50 -0.77 -8.39
N LEU A 257 -0.72 -0.68 -8.95
CA LEU A 257 -1.77 -1.69 -8.73
C LEU A 257 -1.69 -2.85 -9.74
N SER A 258 -0.66 -2.89 -10.59
CA SER A 258 -0.50 -3.92 -11.59
C SER A 258 -0.13 -5.26 -10.94
N PRO A 259 -0.73 -6.39 -11.36
CA PRO A 259 -0.42 -7.69 -10.77
C PRO A 259 0.85 -8.35 -11.35
N LYS A 260 1.66 -7.62 -12.12
CA LYS A 260 2.83 -8.17 -12.85
C LYS A 260 3.81 -8.89 -11.92
N MET A 261 4.18 -8.28 -10.79
CA MET A 261 5.12 -8.91 -9.85
C MET A 261 4.53 -10.15 -9.19
N MET A 262 3.24 -10.11 -8.87
CA MET A 262 2.56 -11.29 -8.33
C MET A 262 2.53 -12.42 -9.36
N ALA A 263 2.22 -12.12 -10.63
CA ALA A 263 2.22 -13.10 -11.71
C ALA A 263 3.62 -13.69 -11.96
N GLU A 264 4.68 -12.88 -11.89
CA GLU A 264 6.08 -13.31 -11.97
C GLU A 264 6.42 -14.29 -10.84
N TYR A 265 6.06 -13.98 -9.59
CA TYR A 265 6.33 -14.87 -8.46
C TYR A 265 5.50 -16.15 -8.51
N GLU A 266 4.20 -16.04 -8.79
CA GLU A 266 3.32 -17.20 -8.84
C GLU A 266 3.69 -18.15 -9.98
N ARG A 267 4.23 -17.66 -11.10
CA ARG A 267 4.83 -18.53 -12.11
C ARG A 267 5.89 -19.46 -11.50
N VAL A 268 6.83 -18.92 -10.73
CA VAL A 268 7.87 -19.70 -10.06
C VAL A 268 7.26 -20.72 -9.10
N VAL A 269 6.20 -20.33 -8.38
CA VAL A 269 5.46 -21.25 -7.51
C VAL A 269 4.83 -22.39 -8.30
N LEU A 270 4.11 -22.10 -9.39
CA LEU A 270 3.44 -23.11 -10.21
C LEU A 270 4.43 -24.07 -10.88
N GLU A 271 5.59 -23.56 -11.32
CA GLU A 271 6.71 -24.36 -11.83
C GLU A 271 7.25 -25.31 -10.75
N GLN A 272 7.47 -24.80 -9.53
CA GLN A 272 7.92 -25.60 -8.39
C GLN A 272 6.90 -26.69 -7.98
N LEU A 273 5.61 -26.43 -8.18
CA LEU A 273 4.53 -27.39 -7.95
C LEU A 273 4.41 -28.44 -9.08
N GLY A 274 5.22 -28.33 -10.14
CA GLY A 274 5.29 -29.30 -11.23
C GLY A 274 4.13 -29.22 -12.22
N LEU A 275 3.47 -28.06 -12.34
CA LEU A 275 2.44 -27.87 -13.37
C LEU A 275 3.08 -27.84 -14.76
N ALA A 276 2.36 -28.38 -15.75
CA ALA A 276 2.78 -28.31 -17.14
C ALA A 276 2.84 -26.85 -17.63
N ALA A 277 3.87 -26.49 -18.39
CA ALA A 277 4.08 -25.11 -18.86
C ALA A 277 2.86 -24.52 -19.57
N GLU A 278 2.15 -25.32 -20.38
CA GLU A 278 0.91 -24.90 -21.03
C GLU A 278 -0.21 -24.51 -20.06
N HIS A 279 -0.32 -25.21 -18.93
CA HIS A 279 -1.28 -24.88 -17.88
C HIS A 279 -0.88 -23.60 -17.14
N ILE A 280 0.41 -23.42 -16.88
CA ILE A 280 0.93 -22.22 -16.20
C ILE A 280 0.63 -20.98 -17.04
N GLU A 281 0.96 -20.99 -18.33
CA GLU A 281 0.67 -19.87 -19.24
C GLU A 281 -0.83 -19.54 -19.29
N ARG A 282 -1.66 -20.58 -19.38
CA ARG A 282 -3.10 -20.43 -19.40
C ARG A 282 -3.63 -19.83 -18.10
N ILE A 283 -3.25 -20.37 -16.95
CA ILE A 283 -3.65 -19.87 -15.63
C ILE A 283 -3.30 -18.39 -15.47
N LEU A 284 -2.06 -18.01 -15.78
CA LEU A 284 -1.59 -16.63 -15.57
C LEU A 284 -2.24 -15.65 -16.54
N SER A 285 -2.34 -15.99 -17.83
CA SER A 285 -2.94 -15.10 -18.84
C SER A 285 -4.44 -14.91 -18.66
N GLU A 286 -5.18 -15.96 -18.29
CA GLU A 286 -6.62 -15.87 -18.01
C GLU A 286 -6.89 -15.13 -16.70
N THR A 287 -6.00 -15.24 -15.69
CA THR A 287 -6.20 -14.61 -14.37
C THR A 287 -5.75 -13.15 -14.32
N TYR A 288 -4.60 -12.82 -14.91
CA TYR A 288 -3.95 -11.51 -14.81
C TYR A 288 -4.05 -10.67 -16.09
N SER A 289 -5.13 -10.84 -16.84
CA SER A 289 -5.40 -9.97 -17.98
C SER A 289 -5.52 -8.50 -17.55
N GLU A 290 -4.79 -7.62 -18.24
CA GLU A 290 -4.90 -6.18 -18.01
C GLU A 290 -6.27 -5.70 -18.47
N PRO A 291 -7.07 -5.07 -17.57
CA PRO A 291 -8.36 -4.54 -17.98
C PRO A 291 -8.18 -3.30 -18.87
N PRO A 292 -9.14 -3.01 -19.76
CA PRO A 292 -9.21 -1.71 -20.41
C PRO A 292 -9.37 -0.59 -19.35
N LEU A 293 -9.05 0.66 -19.74
CA LEU A 293 -9.09 1.80 -18.82
C LEU A 293 -10.45 1.98 -18.15
N GLU A 294 -11.52 1.72 -18.90
CA GLU A 294 -12.90 1.82 -18.47
C GLU A 294 -13.22 0.88 -17.29
N ASP A 295 -12.58 -0.28 -17.25
CA ASP A 295 -12.84 -1.33 -16.26
C ASP A 295 -11.81 -1.33 -15.12
N PHE A 296 -10.74 -0.54 -15.23
CA PHE A 296 -9.63 -0.53 -14.27
C PHE A 296 -10.10 -0.29 -12.82
N ARG A 297 -11.01 0.66 -12.60
CA ARG A 297 -11.54 0.96 -11.26
C ARG A 297 -12.37 -0.17 -10.67
N ALA A 298 -13.12 -0.88 -11.51
CA ALA A 298 -13.92 -2.03 -11.09
C ALA A 298 -13.01 -3.22 -10.77
N ARG A 299 -11.95 -3.42 -11.55
CA ARG A 299 -10.96 -4.49 -11.35
C ARG A 299 -10.06 -4.23 -10.13
N TYR A 300 -9.70 -2.97 -9.87
CA TYR A 300 -8.82 -2.57 -8.78
C TYR A 300 -9.49 -1.52 -7.88
N PRO A 301 -10.36 -1.94 -6.94
CA PRO A 301 -11.13 -1.03 -6.09
C PRO A 301 -10.26 -0.06 -5.25
N LEU A 302 -9.03 -0.44 -4.91
CA LEU A 302 -8.06 0.42 -4.22
C LEU A 302 -7.76 1.72 -4.98
N SER A 303 -7.87 1.71 -6.32
CA SER A 303 -7.72 2.92 -7.13
C SER A 303 -8.73 4.01 -6.75
N GLY A 304 -9.97 3.64 -6.40
CA GLY A 304 -10.99 4.58 -5.96
C GLY A 304 -10.67 5.20 -4.60
N TYR A 305 -10.11 4.41 -3.69
CA TYR A 305 -9.63 4.91 -2.40
C TYR A 305 -8.43 5.86 -2.57
N LEU A 306 -7.50 5.54 -3.48
CA LEU A 306 -6.38 6.42 -3.78
C LEU A 306 -6.81 7.76 -4.37
N VAL A 307 -7.79 7.75 -5.28
CA VAL A 307 -8.41 8.98 -5.76
C VAL A 307 -9.00 9.78 -4.60
N TYR A 308 -9.67 9.12 -3.65
CA TYR A 308 -10.18 9.79 -2.45
C TYR A 308 -9.05 10.42 -1.61
N VAL A 309 -7.94 9.71 -1.34
CA VAL A 309 -6.78 10.25 -0.60
C VAL A 309 -6.21 11.49 -1.30
N LEU A 310 -6.03 11.43 -2.61
CA LEU A 310 -5.53 12.55 -3.42
C LEU A 310 -6.50 13.75 -3.40
N MET A 311 -7.82 13.52 -3.37
CA MET A 311 -8.81 14.58 -3.16
C MET A 311 -8.69 15.19 -1.76
N GLN A 312 -8.55 14.37 -0.72
CA GLN A 312 -8.39 14.87 0.65
C GLN A 312 -7.12 15.68 0.84
N CYS A 313 -6.10 15.45 0.01
CA CYS A 313 -4.82 16.15 0.05
C CYS A 313 -4.70 17.31 -0.95
N ASP A 314 -5.81 17.77 -1.51
CA ASP A 314 -5.89 18.88 -2.49
C ASP A 314 -5.12 18.66 -3.80
N VAL A 315 -4.63 17.43 -4.05
CA VAL A 315 -3.90 17.08 -5.27
C VAL A 315 -4.80 17.23 -6.50
N LEU A 316 -6.06 16.81 -6.39
CA LEU A 316 -7.04 16.90 -7.47
C LEU A 316 -7.74 18.27 -7.56
N SER A 317 -7.42 19.21 -6.67
CA SER A 317 -7.84 20.61 -6.80
C SER A 317 -7.08 21.29 -7.96
N HIS A 318 -5.85 20.84 -8.24
CA HIS A 318 -5.05 21.26 -9.38
C HIS A 318 -5.69 20.80 -10.70
N ALA A 319 -6.14 21.76 -11.54
CA ALA A 319 -6.93 21.46 -12.73
C ALA A 319 -6.20 20.56 -13.76
N PRO A 320 -4.91 20.78 -14.09
CA PRO A 320 -4.16 19.89 -14.97
C PRO A 320 -4.05 18.45 -14.44
N THR A 321 -3.83 18.27 -13.13
CA THR A 321 -3.80 16.94 -12.51
C THR A 321 -5.16 16.26 -12.62
N ARG A 322 -6.23 16.97 -12.25
CA ARG A 322 -7.60 16.43 -12.33
C ARG A 322 -7.95 15.98 -13.76
N GLU A 323 -7.53 16.76 -14.76
CA GLU A 323 -7.74 16.40 -16.16
C GLU A 323 -6.93 15.16 -16.58
N ALA A 324 -5.72 14.98 -16.07
CA ALA A 324 -4.96 13.73 -16.27
C ALA A 324 -5.73 12.53 -15.72
N PHE A 325 -6.29 12.62 -14.51
CA PHE A 325 -7.10 11.55 -13.91
C PHE A 325 -8.36 11.21 -14.72
N ARG A 326 -9.01 12.20 -15.35
CA ARG A 326 -10.15 11.96 -16.26
C ARG A 326 -9.74 11.22 -17.53
N ARG A 327 -8.61 11.60 -18.15
CA ARG A 327 -8.10 10.90 -19.35
C ARG A 327 -7.85 9.42 -19.08
N PHE A 328 -7.38 9.09 -17.88
CA PHE A 328 -7.15 7.71 -17.42
C PHE A 328 -8.38 7.02 -16.81
N LYS A 329 -9.57 7.61 -16.90
CA LYS A 329 -10.84 7.06 -16.36
C LYS A 329 -10.83 6.80 -14.85
N LEU A 330 -9.89 7.40 -14.11
CA LEU A 330 -9.86 7.34 -12.65
C LEU A 330 -10.85 8.31 -11.99
N LEU A 331 -11.29 9.33 -12.74
CA LEU A 331 -12.39 10.23 -12.39
C LEU A 331 -13.49 10.18 -13.45
N ALA A 332 -14.73 10.45 -13.03
CA ALA A 332 -15.80 10.75 -13.98
C ALA A 332 -15.52 12.10 -14.69
N HIS A 333 -16.03 12.23 -15.91
CA HIS A 333 -15.89 13.45 -16.72
C HIS A 333 -16.55 14.65 -16.03
#